data_AF-A0A8R7P381-F1
#
_entry.id   AF-A0A8R7P381-F1
#
_cell.length_a   1.000
_cell.length_b   1.000
_cell.length_c   1.000
_cell.angle_alpha   90.00
_cell.angle_beta   90.00
_cell.angle_gamma   90.00
#
_symmetry.space_group_name_H-M   'P 1'
#
loop_
_entity.id
_entity.type
_entity.pdbx_description
1 polymer ?
#
loop_
_entity_poly.entity_id
_entity_poly.type
_entity_poly.pdbx_seq_one_letter_code
_entity_poly.pdbx_strand_id
1 'polypeptide(L)'
;MSVLIFESSAVGYIEAEHLDKRFVDQRTHRDNYMQKHRALFLPGGIRQLYGFLATKEDMEDFNKHHQGKSRLKYEMRSHNEMVVAPMKKMSEDNQQLTYVKNKGVKTEQRSKVVQGTLDVVAQKLRETEEENIFVRRKAKEKHSEYEEEMKSQEKFFLDQIENIHKALEDKEREFERLLQEERAKARQCDVDSGTTENRRLRKEQVQRFMYCQVKDVQEFEAEADQLIKAHEEKKVQLKKEYATKEVELEKEFDAAFTGLMEKHKPNTFQASNSS
;
A
#
# COMPACT_ATOMS: atom_id res chain seq x y z
N MET A 1 -73.80 -14.18 40.29
CA MET A 1 -72.42 -13.65 40.41
C MET A 1 -71.68 -14.00 39.13
N SER A 2 -70.71 -13.21 38.71
CA SER A 2 -69.85 -13.48 37.55
C SER A 2 -68.38 -13.33 37.97
N VAL A 3 -67.48 -14.03 37.30
CA VAL A 3 -66.03 -13.97 37.54
C VAL A 3 -65.37 -13.31 36.34
N LEU A 4 -64.54 -12.29 36.58
CA LEU A 4 -63.67 -11.70 35.56
C LEU A 4 -62.29 -12.34 35.69
N ILE A 5 -61.75 -12.84 34.58
CA ILE A 5 -60.48 -13.56 34.54
C ILE A 5 -59.46 -12.68 33.84
N PHE A 6 -58.36 -12.39 34.52
CA PHE A 6 -57.21 -11.64 33.98
C PHE A 6 -56.15 -12.59 33.43
N GLU A 7 -55.19 -12.03 32.70
CA GLU A 7 -54.02 -12.79 32.22
C GLU A 7 -53.29 -13.45 33.39
N SER A 8 -52.79 -14.68 33.18
CA SER A 8 -52.02 -15.44 34.17
C SER A 8 -50.57 -14.94 34.28
N SER A 9 -50.37 -13.64 34.43
CA SER A 9 -49.07 -12.98 34.54
C SER A 9 -49.05 -12.01 35.72
N ALA A 10 -47.85 -11.61 36.16
CA ALA A 10 -47.71 -10.58 37.20
C ALA A 10 -48.38 -9.25 36.79
N VAL A 11 -48.39 -8.94 35.49
CA VAL A 11 -49.06 -7.77 34.93
C VAL A 11 -50.59 -7.92 35.03
N GLY A 12 -51.12 -9.08 34.63
CA GLY A 12 -52.55 -9.38 34.76
C GLY A 12 -53.06 -9.30 36.21
N TYR A 13 -52.23 -9.70 37.18
CA TYR A 13 -52.56 -9.50 38.60
C TYR A 13 -52.62 -8.01 38.99
N ILE A 14 -51.66 -7.19 38.55
CA ILE A 14 -51.65 -5.75 38.84
C ILE A 14 -52.86 -5.04 38.20
N GLU A 15 -53.26 -5.46 37.01
CA GLU A 15 -54.49 -4.98 36.38
C GLU A 15 -55.74 -5.33 37.21
N ALA A 16 -55.80 -6.55 37.74
CA ALA A 16 -56.86 -6.99 38.64
C ALA A 16 -56.87 -6.18 39.95
N GLU A 17 -55.70 -5.93 40.54
CA GLU A 17 -55.55 -5.11 41.75
C GLU A 17 -55.95 -3.64 41.49
N HIS A 18 -55.60 -3.10 40.32
CA HIS A 18 -56.05 -1.76 39.92
C HIS A 18 -57.57 -1.69 39.77
N LEU A 19 -58.20 -2.71 39.19
CA LEU A 19 -59.66 -2.75 39.09
C LEU A 19 -60.32 -2.87 40.48
N ASP A 20 -59.76 -3.68 41.36
CA ASP A 20 -60.19 -3.82 42.75
C ASP A 20 -60.16 -2.47 43.50
N LYS A 21 -59.03 -1.76 43.42
CA LYS A 21 -58.88 -0.40 43.98
C LYS A 21 -59.93 0.56 43.45
N ARG A 22 -60.27 0.51 42.15
CA ARG A 22 -61.35 1.34 41.60
C ARG A 22 -62.70 1.07 42.26
N PHE A 23 -63.03 -0.19 42.54
CA PHE A 23 -64.28 -0.52 43.24
C PHE A 23 -64.26 -0.08 44.71
N VAL A 24 -63.09 -0.08 45.36
CA VAL A 24 -62.90 0.52 46.70
C VAL A 24 -63.17 2.02 46.66
N ASP A 25 -62.55 2.73 45.72
CA ASP A 25 -62.70 4.20 45.56
C ASP A 25 -64.15 4.60 45.27
N GLN A 26 -64.85 3.80 44.45
CA GLN A 26 -66.26 4.01 44.12
C GLN A 26 -67.24 3.60 45.23
N ARG A 27 -66.75 3.08 46.36
CA ARG A 27 -67.56 2.55 47.47
C ARG A 27 -68.50 1.42 47.03
N THR A 28 -68.05 0.63 46.07
CA THR A 28 -68.79 -0.50 45.49
C THR A 28 -68.03 -1.82 45.66
N HIS A 29 -67.15 -1.86 46.65
CA HIS A 29 -66.36 -3.02 47.06
C HIS A 29 -67.16 -4.03 47.91
N ARG A 30 -66.56 -5.17 48.25
CA ARG A 30 -67.13 -6.30 49.03
C ARG A 30 -67.99 -5.85 50.20
N ASP A 31 -67.46 -5.01 51.08
CA ASP A 31 -68.15 -4.62 52.32
C ASP A 31 -69.45 -3.86 52.05
N ASN A 32 -69.49 -3.05 51.00
CA ASN A 32 -70.69 -2.32 50.59
C ASN A 32 -71.72 -3.24 49.91
N TYR A 33 -71.26 -4.28 49.20
CA TYR A 33 -72.14 -5.30 48.64
C TYR A 33 -72.82 -6.14 49.73
N MET A 34 -72.17 -6.36 50.88
CA MET A 34 -72.70 -7.19 51.98
C MET A 34 -73.65 -6.42 52.92
N GLN A 35 -73.81 -5.11 52.75
CA GLN A 35 -74.75 -4.31 53.55
C GLN A 35 -76.21 -4.61 53.21
N LYS A 36 -77.08 -4.63 54.24
CA LYS A 36 -78.53 -4.88 54.11
C LYS A 36 -79.27 -3.86 53.24
N HIS A 37 -78.76 -2.63 53.13
CA HIS A 37 -79.35 -1.53 52.37
C HIS A 37 -78.48 -1.09 51.19
N ARG A 38 -77.86 -2.04 50.49
CA ARG A 38 -77.02 -1.74 49.33
C ARG A 38 -77.82 -1.11 48.18
N ALA A 39 -77.21 -0.13 47.51
CA ALA A 39 -77.79 0.48 46.31
C ALA A 39 -77.74 -0.51 45.13
N LEU A 40 -78.90 -0.92 44.61
CA LEU A 40 -78.97 -1.86 43.48
C LEU A 40 -78.92 -1.15 42.13
N PHE A 41 -79.31 0.12 42.09
CA PHE A 41 -79.40 0.93 40.89
C PHE A 41 -78.85 2.33 41.15
N LEU A 42 -78.17 2.87 40.14
CA LEU A 42 -77.82 4.28 40.07
C LEU A 42 -79.04 5.12 39.66
N PRO A 43 -79.05 6.43 39.97
CA PRO A 43 -80.04 7.36 39.41
C PRO A 43 -80.09 7.22 37.88
N GLY A 44 -81.26 6.91 37.33
CA GLY A 44 -81.43 6.58 35.90
C GLY A 44 -81.65 5.08 35.59
N GLY A 45 -81.75 4.21 36.59
CA GLY A 45 -82.17 2.82 36.42
C GLY A 45 -81.08 1.86 35.95
N ILE A 46 -79.84 2.32 35.84
CA ILE A 46 -78.68 1.49 35.50
C ILE A 46 -78.29 0.66 36.74
N ARG A 47 -78.02 -0.63 36.56
CA ARG A 47 -77.63 -1.53 37.64
C ARG A 47 -76.26 -1.15 38.19
N GLN A 48 -76.16 -0.98 39.51
CA GLN A 48 -74.87 -0.76 40.17
C GLN A 48 -74.07 -2.06 40.18
N LEU A 49 -72.84 -2.00 39.66
CA LEU A 49 -71.90 -3.12 39.76
C LEU A 49 -71.10 -3.00 41.04
N TYR A 50 -70.88 -4.16 41.66
CA TYR A 50 -69.97 -4.33 42.77
C TYR A 50 -68.88 -5.32 42.35
N GLY A 51 -67.65 -5.04 42.72
CA GLY A 51 -66.49 -5.84 42.34
C GLY A 51 -65.46 -5.87 43.45
N PHE A 52 -64.74 -6.97 43.55
CA PHE A 52 -63.66 -7.19 44.51
C PHE A 52 -62.77 -8.34 44.02
N LEU A 53 -61.53 -8.37 44.49
CA LEU A 53 -60.61 -9.47 44.23
C LEU A 53 -61.11 -10.75 44.92
N ALA A 54 -61.24 -11.82 44.14
CA ALA A 54 -61.80 -13.07 44.65
C ALA A 54 -60.86 -13.77 45.62
N THR A 55 -61.36 -14.10 46.81
CA THR A 55 -60.67 -14.99 47.76
C THR A 55 -61.06 -16.45 47.52
N LYS A 56 -60.36 -17.37 48.21
CA LYS A 56 -60.69 -18.80 48.16
C LYS A 56 -62.16 -19.06 48.51
N GLU A 57 -62.65 -18.40 49.55
CA GLU A 57 -64.05 -18.52 50.02
C GLU A 57 -65.03 -18.06 48.95
N ASP A 58 -64.73 -16.94 48.27
CA ASP A 58 -65.59 -16.41 47.21
C ASP A 58 -65.68 -17.37 46.01
N MET A 59 -64.58 -18.05 45.69
CA MET A 59 -64.54 -19.05 44.62
C MET A 59 -65.26 -20.34 44.99
N GLU A 60 -65.19 -20.76 46.25
CA GLU A 60 -65.97 -21.90 46.76
C GLU A 60 -67.46 -21.59 46.76
N ASP A 61 -67.85 -20.41 47.25
CA ASP A 61 -69.24 -19.96 47.27
C ASP A 61 -69.79 -19.77 45.86
N PHE A 62 -68.98 -19.22 44.94
CA PHE A 62 -69.32 -19.22 43.52
C PHE A 62 -69.58 -20.65 43.04
N ASN A 63 -68.66 -21.60 43.24
CA ASN A 63 -68.83 -22.98 42.76
C ASN A 63 -69.98 -23.75 43.42
N LYS A 64 -70.37 -23.45 44.67
CA LYS A 64 -71.53 -24.07 45.35
C LYS A 64 -72.86 -23.71 44.68
N HIS A 65 -73.00 -22.46 44.24
CA HIS A 65 -74.25 -21.94 43.69
C HIS A 65 -74.39 -22.11 42.17
N HIS A 66 -73.39 -22.71 41.51
CA HIS A 66 -73.44 -23.04 40.08
C HIS A 66 -73.54 -24.57 39.90
N GLN A 67 -74.72 -25.07 39.52
CA GLN A 67 -74.93 -26.50 39.25
C GLN A 67 -74.56 -26.85 37.79
N GLY A 68 -73.71 -27.88 37.58
CA GLY A 68 -73.37 -28.41 36.25
C GLY A 68 -71.89 -28.31 35.83
N LYS A 69 -71.62 -28.20 34.51
CA LYS A 69 -70.28 -28.17 33.86
C LYS A 69 -69.49 -26.87 34.06
N SER A 70 -70.01 -25.90 34.81
CA SER A 70 -69.47 -24.53 34.94
C SER A 70 -68.63 -24.30 36.20
N ARG A 71 -68.24 -25.35 36.93
CA ARG A 71 -67.34 -25.22 38.08
C ARG A 71 -65.94 -24.79 37.62
N LEU A 72 -65.48 -23.63 38.08
CA LEU A 72 -64.14 -23.14 37.77
C LEU A 72 -63.12 -23.90 38.59
N LYS A 73 -62.14 -24.51 37.92
CA LYS A 73 -60.94 -25.05 38.54
C LYS A 73 -59.98 -23.90 38.82
N TYR A 74 -59.49 -23.81 40.04
CA TYR A 74 -58.55 -22.78 40.45
C TYR A 74 -57.47 -23.36 41.35
N GLU A 75 -56.31 -22.71 41.35
CA GLU A 75 -55.17 -23.03 42.21
C GLU A 75 -54.83 -21.77 43.02
N MET A 76 -54.72 -21.91 44.35
CA MET A 76 -54.27 -20.81 45.19
C MET A 76 -52.75 -20.71 45.10
N ARG A 77 -52.27 -19.56 44.63
CA ARG A 77 -50.83 -19.26 44.56
C ARG A 77 -50.50 -18.05 45.42
N SER A 78 -49.25 -17.97 45.87
CA SER A 78 -48.81 -16.84 46.69
C SER A 78 -48.57 -15.60 45.82
N HIS A 79 -48.92 -14.43 46.34
CA HIS A 79 -48.59 -13.14 45.71
C HIS A 79 -47.08 -13.00 45.46
N ASN A 80 -46.27 -13.49 46.40
CA ASN A 80 -44.82 -13.42 46.29
C ASN A 80 -44.28 -14.19 45.08
N GLU A 81 -44.83 -15.38 44.83
CA GLU A 81 -44.45 -16.22 43.69
C GLU A 81 -44.98 -15.67 42.37
N MET A 82 -46.25 -15.27 42.31
CA MET A 82 -46.90 -14.91 41.04
C MET A 82 -46.66 -13.47 40.60
N VAL A 83 -46.26 -12.59 41.52
CA VAL A 83 -46.14 -11.15 41.25
C VAL A 83 -44.75 -10.66 41.61
N VAL A 84 -44.35 -10.80 42.88
CA VAL A 84 -43.10 -10.19 43.38
C VAL A 84 -41.87 -10.78 42.69
N ALA A 85 -41.78 -12.11 42.59
CA ALA A 85 -40.63 -12.76 41.97
C ALA A 85 -40.50 -12.44 40.46
N PRO A 86 -41.57 -12.54 39.63
CA PRO A 86 -41.52 -12.12 38.24
C PRO A 86 -41.20 -10.64 38.06
N MET A 87 -41.76 -9.74 38.87
CA MET A 87 -41.47 -8.31 38.78
C MET A 87 -40.01 -7.98 39.11
N LYS A 88 -39.44 -8.63 40.14
CA LYS A 88 -38.01 -8.48 40.45
C LYS A 88 -37.14 -8.93 39.29
N LYS A 89 -37.43 -10.10 38.72
CA LYS A 89 -36.72 -10.61 37.55
C LYS A 89 -36.81 -9.66 36.35
N MET A 90 -38.00 -9.15 36.04
CA MET A 90 -38.18 -8.17 34.97
C MET A 90 -37.38 -6.88 35.21
N SER A 91 -37.28 -6.42 36.45
CA SER A 91 -36.46 -5.26 36.80
C SER A 91 -34.97 -5.53 36.58
N GLU A 92 -34.48 -6.70 36.98
CA GLU A 92 -33.10 -7.13 36.77
C GLU A 92 -32.78 -7.27 35.27
N ASP A 93 -33.66 -7.92 34.51
CA ASP A 93 -33.55 -8.09 33.06
C ASP A 93 -33.53 -6.73 32.35
N ASN A 94 -34.35 -5.76 32.78
CA ASN A 94 -34.34 -4.39 32.24
C ASN A 94 -33.02 -3.64 32.49
N GLN A 95 -32.39 -3.86 33.65
CA GLN A 95 -31.07 -3.29 33.93
C GLN A 95 -30.01 -3.90 33.01
N GLN A 96 -30.03 -5.22 32.82
CA GLN A 96 -29.13 -5.91 31.90
C GLN A 96 -29.33 -5.45 30.45
N LEU A 97 -30.58 -5.28 30.02
CA LEU A 97 -30.93 -4.79 28.68
C LEU A 97 -30.32 -3.40 28.43
N THR A 98 -30.41 -2.51 29.42
CA THR A 98 -29.83 -1.17 29.34
C THR A 98 -28.32 -1.22 29.21
N TYR A 99 -27.65 -2.07 30.00
CA TYR A 99 -26.21 -2.27 29.91
C TYR A 99 -25.77 -2.79 28.53
N VAL A 100 -26.44 -3.82 28.02
CA VAL A 100 -26.14 -4.41 26.70
C VAL A 100 -26.37 -3.39 25.59
N LYS A 101 -27.46 -2.63 25.64
CA LYS A 101 -27.75 -1.54 24.70
C LYS A 101 -26.62 -0.51 24.67
N ASN A 102 -26.18 -0.03 25.84
CA ASN A 102 -25.10 0.94 25.95
C ASN A 102 -23.76 0.39 25.44
N LYS A 103 -23.48 -0.89 25.70
CA LYS A 103 -22.30 -1.55 25.17
C LYS A 103 -22.34 -1.63 23.64
N GLY A 104 -23.49 -1.96 23.06
CA GLY A 104 -23.72 -2.00 21.61
C GLY A 104 -23.44 -0.64 20.94
N VAL A 105 -23.96 0.45 21.50
CA VAL A 105 -23.71 1.81 20.97
C VAL A 105 -22.23 2.16 21.02
N LYS A 106 -21.54 1.86 22.13
CA LYS A 106 -20.09 2.11 22.25
C LYS A 106 -19.28 1.31 21.24
N THR A 107 -19.64 0.06 20.98
CA THR A 107 -18.96 -0.77 19.97
C THR A 107 -19.20 -0.26 18.56
N GLU A 108 -20.41 0.18 18.24
CA GLU A 108 -20.74 0.75 16.93
C GLU A 108 -19.97 2.04 16.67
N GLN A 109 -19.90 2.94 17.66
CA GLN A 109 -19.10 4.16 17.56
C GLN A 109 -17.61 3.86 17.33
N ARG A 110 -17.05 2.91 18.07
CA ARG A 110 -15.65 2.47 17.86
C ARG A 110 -15.45 1.91 16.45
N SER A 111 -16.38 1.09 15.96
CA SER A 111 -16.31 0.54 14.60
C SER A 111 -16.35 1.65 13.53
N LYS A 112 -17.20 2.67 13.68
CA LYS A 112 -17.24 3.83 12.78
C LYS A 112 -15.93 4.61 12.76
N VAL A 113 -15.32 4.84 13.93
CA VAL A 113 -14.02 5.52 14.03
C VAL A 113 -12.92 4.69 13.35
N VAL A 114 -12.86 3.39 13.63
CA VAL A 114 -11.89 2.48 13.01
C VAL A 114 -12.03 2.48 11.49
N GLN A 115 -13.26 2.38 10.99
CA GLN A 115 -13.54 2.45 9.55
C GLN A 115 -12.99 3.74 8.94
N GLY A 116 -13.29 4.90 9.54
CA GLY A 116 -12.78 6.18 9.06
C GLY A 116 -11.24 6.27 9.09
N THR A 117 -10.59 5.72 10.12
CA THR A 117 -9.11 5.68 10.13
C THR A 117 -8.54 4.77 9.04
N LEU A 118 -9.21 3.65 8.74
CA LEU A 118 -8.79 2.70 7.73
C LEU A 118 -8.93 3.31 6.32
N ASP A 119 -10.00 4.06 6.08
CA ASP A 119 -10.23 4.77 4.82
C ASP A 119 -9.12 5.82 4.57
N VAL A 120 -8.75 6.59 5.60
CA VAL A 120 -7.65 7.57 5.51
C VAL A 120 -6.30 6.89 5.25
N VAL A 121 -6.00 5.80 5.95
CA VAL A 121 -4.76 5.04 5.74
C VAL A 121 -4.72 4.44 4.33
N ALA A 122 -5.83 3.88 3.84
CA ALA A 122 -5.93 3.33 2.50
C ALA A 122 -5.75 4.41 1.41
N GLN A 123 -6.27 5.62 1.64
CA GLN A 123 -6.04 6.74 0.73
C GLN A 123 -4.56 7.14 0.68
N LYS A 124 -3.93 7.34 1.84
CA LYS A 124 -2.50 7.69 1.91
C LYS A 124 -1.61 6.63 1.25
N LEU A 125 -1.97 5.35 1.38
CA LEU A 125 -1.25 4.27 0.72
C LEU A 125 -1.30 4.41 -0.80
N ARG A 126 -2.49 4.64 -1.37
CA ARG A 126 -2.66 4.86 -2.81
C ARG A 126 -1.88 6.07 -3.32
N GLU A 127 -1.97 7.21 -2.62
CA GLU A 127 -1.22 8.42 -2.95
C GLU A 127 0.29 8.15 -2.96
N THR A 128 0.80 7.44 -1.94
CA THR A 128 2.22 7.07 -1.86
C THR A 128 2.65 6.13 -2.99
N GLU A 129 1.80 5.17 -3.37
CA GLU A 129 2.06 4.26 -4.49
C GLU A 129 2.14 5.00 -5.83
N GLU A 130 1.21 5.93 -6.08
CA GLU A 130 1.20 6.77 -7.29
C GLU A 130 2.45 7.67 -7.37
N GLU A 131 2.82 8.33 -6.27
CA GLU A 131 4.05 9.12 -6.17
C GLU A 131 5.30 8.25 -6.43
N ASN A 132 5.35 7.04 -5.87
CA ASN A 132 6.49 6.14 -6.07
C ASN A 132 6.62 5.71 -7.54
N ILE A 133 5.50 5.38 -8.21
CA ILE A 133 5.46 5.06 -9.63
C ILE A 133 5.96 6.26 -10.46
N PHE A 134 5.50 7.47 -10.13
CA PHE A 134 5.92 8.69 -10.82
C PHE A 134 7.43 8.94 -10.67
N VAL A 135 7.96 8.86 -9.44
CA VAL A 135 9.40 9.04 -9.16
C VAL A 135 10.23 8.00 -9.92
N ARG A 136 9.83 6.72 -9.89
CA ARG A 136 10.51 5.66 -10.65
C ARG A 136 10.49 5.91 -12.16
N ARG A 137 9.36 6.36 -12.71
CA ARG A 137 9.24 6.68 -14.14
C ARG A 137 10.17 7.83 -14.52
N LYS A 138 10.14 8.91 -13.75
CA LYS A 138 10.99 10.09 -13.97
C LYS A 138 12.47 9.77 -13.86
N ALA A 139 12.87 8.92 -12.91
CA ALA A 139 14.25 8.46 -12.78
C ALA A 139 14.70 7.64 -14.00
N LYS A 140 13.85 6.74 -14.51
CA LYS A 140 14.14 5.97 -15.73
C LYS A 140 14.27 6.86 -16.97
N GLU A 141 13.39 7.85 -17.11
CA GLU A 141 13.43 8.81 -18.22
C GLU A 141 14.74 9.61 -18.19
N LYS A 142 15.11 10.16 -17.02
CA LYS A 142 16.39 10.86 -16.85
C LYS A 142 17.59 9.97 -17.14
N HIS A 143 17.59 8.72 -16.68
CA HIS A 143 18.65 7.78 -17.02
C HIS A 143 18.75 7.52 -18.53
N SER A 144 17.61 7.37 -19.21
CA SER A 144 17.56 7.18 -20.67
C SER A 144 18.11 8.40 -21.41
N GLU A 145 17.74 9.61 -21.00
CA GLU A 145 18.26 10.86 -21.58
C GLU A 145 19.79 10.94 -21.42
N TYR A 146 20.32 10.64 -20.23
CA TYR A 146 21.77 10.61 -20.00
C TYR A 146 22.48 9.56 -20.86
N GLU A 147 21.90 8.37 -21.01
CA GLU A 147 22.46 7.31 -21.84
C GLU A 147 22.51 7.71 -23.33
N GLU A 148 21.46 8.38 -23.83
CA GLU A 148 21.41 8.90 -25.20
C GLU A 148 22.41 10.04 -25.43
N GLU A 149 22.58 10.92 -24.45
CA GLU A 149 23.58 11.99 -24.51
C GLU A 149 25.00 11.40 -24.56
N MET A 150 25.30 10.42 -23.70
CA MET A 150 26.59 9.73 -23.67
C MET A 150 26.89 9.04 -25.00
N LYS A 151 25.93 8.30 -25.58
CA LYS A 151 26.09 7.67 -26.90
C LYS A 151 26.33 8.69 -28.00
N SER A 152 25.67 9.85 -27.93
CA SER A 152 25.84 10.93 -28.90
C SER A 152 27.25 11.53 -28.82
N GLN A 153 27.75 11.75 -27.61
CA GLN A 153 29.11 12.23 -27.38
C GLN A 153 30.16 11.21 -27.84
N GLU A 154 30.00 9.93 -27.49
CA GLU A 154 30.89 8.85 -27.94
C GLU A 154 30.97 8.80 -29.47
N LYS A 155 29.81 8.85 -30.14
CA LYS A 155 29.75 8.87 -31.61
C LYS A 155 30.46 10.08 -32.20
N PHE A 156 30.27 11.26 -31.63
CA PHE A 156 30.94 12.48 -32.06
C PHE A 156 32.48 12.39 -32.00
N PHE A 157 33.03 11.79 -30.94
CA PHE A 157 34.48 11.60 -30.83
C PHE A 157 35.00 10.48 -31.73
N LEU A 158 34.24 9.39 -31.87
CA LEU A 158 34.59 8.30 -32.79
C LEU A 158 34.66 8.79 -34.24
N ASP A 159 33.67 9.58 -34.68
CA ASP A 159 33.63 10.17 -36.02
C ASP A 159 34.84 11.09 -36.26
N GLN A 160 35.27 11.87 -35.26
CA GLN A 160 36.49 12.69 -35.36
C GLN A 160 37.76 11.85 -35.52
N ILE A 161 37.89 10.77 -34.74
CA ILE A 161 39.03 9.86 -34.84
C ILE A 161 39.04 9.17 -36.21
N GLU A 162 37.88 8.72 -36.69
CA GLU A 162 37.75 8.11 -38.01
C GLU A 162 38.18 9.07 -39.13
N ASN A 163 37.80 10.35 -39.04
CA ASN A 163 38.23 11.36 -40.00
C ASN A 163 39.76 11.57 -39.97
N ILE A 164 40.39 11.54 -38.80
CA ILE A 164 41.86 11.62 -38.67
C ILE A 164 42.51 10.40 -39.31
N HIS A 165 41.99 9.19 -39.07
CA HIS A 165 42.53 7.96 -39.66
C HIS A 165 42.42 7.97 -41.19
N LYS A 166 41.25 8.35 -41.75
CA LYS A 166 41.08 8.49 -43.20
C LYS A 166 42.07 9.49 -43.81
N ALA A 167 42.24 10.65 -43.17
CA ALA A 167 43.20 11.65 -43.63
C ALA A 167 44.66 11.17 -43.52
N LEU A 168 44.97 10.29 -42.57
CA LEU A 168 46.28 9.65 -42.43
C LEU A 168 46.51 8.60 -43.52
N GLU A 169 45.53 7.72 -43.76
CA GLU A 169 45.56 6.71 -44.84
C GLU A 169 45.73 7.38 -46.23
N ASP A 170 45.06 8.50 -46.47
CA ASP A 170 45.23 9.26 -47.72
C ASP A 170 46.65 9.80 -47.88
N LYS A 171 47.24 10.33 -46.80
CA LYS A 171 48.65 10.80 -46.80
C LYS A 171 49.63 9.65 -47.00
N GLU A 172 49.37 8.50 -46.39
CA GLU A 172 50.18 7.29 -46.54
C GLU A 172 50.13 6.77 -47.99
N ARG A 173 48.94 6.70 -48.59
CA ARG A 173 48.78 6.33 -50.01
C ARG A 173 49.51 7.29 -50.95
N GLU A 174 49.43 8.60 -50.68
CA GLU A 174 50.15 9.61 -51.44
C GLU A 174 51.67 9.47 -51.31
N PHE A 175 52.16 9.22 -50.10
CA PHE A 175 53.58 8.95 -49.85
C PHE A 175 54.06 7.68 -50.56
N GLU A 176 53.30 6.58 -50.48
CA GLU A 176 53.63 5.33 -51.17
C GLU A 176 53.69 5.54 -52.69
N ARG A 177 52.73 6.27 -53.25
CA ARG A 177 52.71 6.61 -54.69
C ARG A 177 53.97 7.36 -55.11
N LEU A 178 54.37 8.39 -54.37
CA LEU A 178 55.60 9.16 -54.66
C LEU A 178 56.84 8.26 -54.59
N LEU A 179 56.91 7.37 -53.59
CA LEU A 179 58.01 6.43 -53.42
C LEU A 179 58.09 5.43 -54.59
N GLN A 180 56.94 4.95 -55.08
CA GLN A 180 56.85 4.08 -56.27
C GLN A 180 57.27 4.81 -57.56
N GLU A 181 56.91 6.09 -57.71
CA GLU A 181 57.30 6.90 -58.87
C GLU A 181 58.83 7.13 -58.92
N GLU A 182 59.45 7.45 -57.78
CA GLU A 182 60.91 7.56 -57.67
C GLU A 182 61.61 6.22 -57.99
N ARG A 183 61.05 5.10 -57.53
CA ARG A 183 61.54 3.75 -57.91
C ARG A 183 61.42 3.50 -59.41
N ALA A 184 60.35 3.96 -60.06
CA ALA A 184 60.16 3.81 -61.50
C ALA A 184 61.16 4.68 -62.30
N LYS A 185 61.43 5.92 -61.88
CA LYS A 185 62.44 6.81 -62.48
C LYS A 185 63.84 6.21 -62.40
N ALA A 186 64.23 5.70 -61.22
CA ALA A 186 65.52 5.04 -61.03
C ALA A 186 65.69 3.80 -61.94
N ARG A 187 64.61 3.07 -62.22
CA ARG A 187 64.59 1.94 -63.16
C ARG A 187 64.65 2.38 -64.63
N GLN A 188 64.05 3.53 -65.00
CA GLN A 188 64.12 4.08 -66.36
C GLN A 188 65.51 4.65 -66.72
N CYS A 189 66.33 5.03 -65.75
CA CYS A 189 67.73 5.40 -65.96
C CYS A 189 68.62 4.22 -66.43
N ASP A 190 68.11 2.99 -66.42
CA ASP A 190 68.78 1.75 -66.84
C ASP A 190 68.57 1.40 -68.34
N VAL A 191 68.22 2.37 -69.19
CA VAL A 191 68.03 2.14 -70.63
C VAL A 191 69.38 2.09 -71.37
N ASP A 192 69.61 0.97 -72.07
CA ASP A 192 70.84 0.56 -72.77
C ASP A 192 71.31 1.55 -73.85
N SER A 193 72.07 2.57 -73.46
CA SER A 193 72.93 3.34 -74.38
C SER A 193 74.31 3.61 -73.76
N GLY A 194 75.35 2.97 -74.30
CA GLY A 194 76.75 3.15 -73.88
C GLY A 194 77.67 1.92 -74.04
N THR A 195 78.98 2.14 -73.88
CA THR A 195 80.07 1.13 -73.96
C THR A 195 80.11 0.16 -72.76
N THR A 196 80.80 -0.97 -72.90
CA THR A 196 80.79 -2.12 -71.96
C THR A 196 81.21 -1.80 -70.51
N GLU A 197 82.16 -0.88 -70.29
CA GLU A 197 82.55 -0.44 -68.93
C GLU A 197 81.51 0.47 -68.28
N ASN A 198 80.89 1.37 -69.05
CA ASN A 198 79.80 2.23 -68.57
C ASN A 198 78.61 1.39 -68.09
N ARG A 199 78.40 0.20 -68.69
CA ARG A 199 77.36 -0.74 -68.28
C ARG A 199 77.63 -1.37 -66.90
N ARG A 200 78.90 -1.61 -66.52
CA ARG A 200 79.26 -2.15 -65.19
C ARG A 200 79.09 -1.11 -64.10
N LEU A 201 79.64 0.09 -64.32
CA LEU A 201 79.53 1.21 -63.36
C LEU A 201 78.08 1.61 -63.09
N ARG A 202 77.20 1.61 -64.11
CA ARG A 202 75.76 1.85 -63.92
C ARG A 202 75.07 0.75 -63.11
N LYS A 203 75.38 -0.52 -63.35
CA LYS A 203 74.84 -1.64 -62.55
C LYS A 203 75.24 -1.55 -61.08
N GLU A 204 76.48 -1.18 -60.79
CA GLU A 204 76.94 -0.95 -59.42
C GLU A 204 76.25 0.27 -58.77
N GLN A 205 76.02 1.35 -59.50
CA GLN A 205 75.28 2.52 -59.02
C GLN A 205 73.81 2.19 -58.72
N VAL A 206 73.14 1.43 -59.59
CA VAL A 206 71.77 0.95 -59.37
C VAL A 206 71.70 0.00 -58.16
N GLN A 207 72.68 -0.90 -58.00
CA GLN A 207 72.75 -1.76 -56.81
C GLN A 207 72.97 -0.97 -55.52
N ARG A 208 73.86 0.04 -55.52
CA ARG A 208 74.06 0.92 -54.36
C ARG A 208 72.80 1.70 -54.02
N PHE A 209 72.09 2.22 -55.03
CA PHE A 209 70.82 2.92 -54.84
C PHE A 209 69.74 2.00 -54.25
N MET A 210 69.59 0.78 -54.77
CA MET A 210 68.66 -0.21 -54.20
C MET A 210 69.02 -0.57 -52.75
N TYR A 211 70.31 -0.75 -52.45
CA TYR A 211 70.77 -1.06 -51.09
C TYR A 211 70.49 0.08 -50.11
N CYS A 212 70.79 1.34 -50.50
CA CYS A 212 70.45 2.52 -49.71
C CYS A 212 68.94 2.61 -49.47
N GLN A 213 68.10 2.42 -50.49
CA GLN A 213 66.65 2.46 -50.31
C GLN A 213 66.10 1.35 -49.41
N VAL A 214 66.63 0.12 -49.49
CA VAL A 214 66.20 -0.97 -48.59
C VAL A 214 66.53 -0.62 -47.14
N LYS A 215 67.70 0.00 -46.91
CA LYS A 215 68.09 0.46 -45.58
C LYS A 215 67.20 1.60 -45.08
N ASP A 216 66.92 2.60 -45.93
CA ASP A 216 66.06 3.74 -45.58
C ASP A 216 64.61 3.28 -45.26
N VAL A 217 64.09 2.28 -45.99
CA VAL A 217 62.77 1.68 -45.72
C VAL A 217 62.76 0.94 -44.38
N GLN A 218 63.81 0.17 -44.08
CA GLN A 218 63.92 -0.53 -42.79
C GLN A 218 64.01 0.44 -41.60
N GLU A 219 64.73 1.55 -41.76
CA GLU A 219 64.80 2.62 -40.75
C GLU A 219 63.43 3.29 -40.56
N PHE A 220 62.72 3.59 -41.64
CA PHE A 220 61.35 4.14 -41.58
C PHE A 220 60.35 3.19 -40.91
N GLU A 221 60.35 1.90 -41.26
CA GLU A 221 59.49 0.90 -40.62
C GLU A 221 59.78 0.79 -39.11
N ALA A 222 61.06 0.81 -38.72
CA ALA A 222 61.44 0.78 -37.31
C ALA A 222 61.01 2.04 -36.54
N GLU A 223 61.11 3.23 -37.16
CA GLU A 223 60.62 4.49 -36.58
C GLU A 223 59.08 4.52 -36.48
N ALA A 224 58.37 4.01 -37.49
CA ALA A 224 56.92 3.89 -37.50
C ALA A 224 56.42 2.94 -36.39
N ASP A 225 57.06 1.78 -36.23
CA ASP A 225 56.75 0.83 -35.15
C ASP A 225 56.96 1.44 -33.76
N GLN A 226 58.03 2.22 -33.56
CA GLN A 226 58.26 2.93 -32.30
C GLN A 226 57.19 3.99 -32.05
N LEU A 227 56.79 4.72 -33.09
CA LEU A 227 55.74 5.74 -33.00
C LEU A 227 54.38 5.14 -32.64
N ILE A 228 54.03 4.00 -33.26
CA ILE A 228 52.79 3.26 -32.97
C ILE A 228 52.79 2.78 -31.51
N LYS A 229 53.87 2.14 -31.05
CA LYS A 229 54.00 1.68 -29.66
C LYS A 229 53.86 2.83 -28.66
N ALA A 230 54.57 3.95 -28.89
CA ALA A 230 54.49 5.11 -28.02
C ALA A 230 53.08 5.73 -27.98
N HIS A 231 52.36 5.72 -29.10
CA HIS A 231 50.97 6.17 -29.16
C HIS A 231 50.03 5.23 -28.39
N GLU A 232 50.19 3.91 -28.53
CA GLU A 232 49.42 2.91 -27.79
C GLU A 232 49.66 2.99 -26.27
N GLU A 233 50.91 3.13 -25.84
CA GLU A 233 51.27 3.31 -24.43
C GLU A 233 50.61 4.55 -23.82
N LYS A 234 50.67 5.69 -24.53
CA LYS A 234 49.99 6.93 -24.10
C LYS A 234 48.48 6.73 -23.99
N LYS A 235 47.86 6.02 -24.94
CA LYS A 235 46.43 5.72 -24.91
C LYS A 235 46.04 4.86 -23.71
N VAL A 236 46.85 3.85 -23.37
CA VAL A 236 46.65 3.00 -22.19
C VAL A 236 46.81 3.82 -20.90
N GLN A 237 47.84 4.67 -20.83
CA GLN A 237 48.06 5.52 -19.66
C GLN A 237 46.88 6.48 -19.42
N LEU A 238 46.40 7.16 -20.46
CA LEU A 238 45.23 8.03 -20.35
C LEU A 238 43.96 7.28 -19.91
N LYS A 239 43.72 6.07 -20.46
CA LYS A 239 42.59 5.23 -20.02
C LYS A 239 42.69 4.87 -18.55
N LYS A 240 43.89 4.55 -18.07
CA LYS A 240 44.11 4.23 -16.66
C LYS A 240 43.84 5.43 -15.75
N GLU A 241 44.35 6.61 -16.13
CA GLU A 241 44.10 7.86 -15.39
C GLU A 241 42.61 8.22 -15.35
N TYR A 242 41.89 8.03 -16.46
CA TYR A 242 40.45 8.24 -16.51
C TYR A 242 39.70 7.28 -15.57
N ALA A 243 39.99 5.97 -15.65
CA ALA A 243 39.37 4.96 -14.79
C ALA A 243 39.65 5.21 -13.30
N THR A 244 40.83 5.70 -12.94
CA THR A 244 41.12 6.08 -11.55
C THR A 244 40.26 7.25 -11.07
N LYS A 245 40.06 8.27 -11.92
CA LYS A 245 39.21 9.43 -11.58
C LYS A 245 37.73 9.03 -11.46
N GLU A 246 37.25 8.14 -12.32
CA GLU A 246 35.89 7.60 -12.25
C GLU A 246 35.63 6.88 -10.92
N VAL A 247 36.57 6.04 -10.47
CA VAL A 247 36.49 5.38 -9.16
C VAL A 247 36.50 6.38 -7.99
N GLU A 248 37.27 7.46 -8.09
CA GLU A 248 37.29 8.51 -7.06
C GLU A 248 35.95 9.24 -6.99
N LEU A 249 35.35 9.59 -8.13
CA LEU A 249 34.03 10.24 -8.19
C LEU A 249 32.93 9.36 -7.58
N GLU A 250 32.94 8.05 -7.87
CA GLU A 250 31.97 7.11 -7.28
C GLU A 250 32.12 7.02 -5.75
N LYS A 251 33.35 7.06 -5.22
CA LYS A 251 33.58 7.10 -3.77
C LYS A 251 33.08 8.39 -3.13
N GLU A 252 33.26 9.53 -3.79
CA GLU A 252 32.75 10.82 -3.32
C GLU A 252 31.22 10.83 -3.31
N PHE A 253 30.59 10.30 -4.36
CA PHE A 253 29.14 10.16 -4.44
C PHE A 253 28.59 9.21 -3.37
N ASP A 254 29.19 8.04 -3.18
CA ASP A 254 28.80 7.07 -2.15
C ASP A 254 28.88 7.67 -0.74
N ALA A 255 29.96 8.41 -0.43
CA ALA A 255 30.11 9.10 0.84
C ALA A 255 29.04 10.18 1.04
N ALA A 256 28.77 10.99 0.02
CA ALA A 256 27.74 12.02 0.07
C ALA A 256 26.33 11.43 0.21
N PHE A 257 26.05 10.35 -0.51
CA PHE A 257 24.77 9.66 -0.47
C PHE A 257 24.55 8.96 0.87
N THR A 258 25.57 8.30 1.41
CA THR A 258 25.54 7.71 2.76
C THR A 258 25.24 8.77 3.81
N GLY A 259 25.93 9.92 3.76
CA GLY A 259 25.65 11.05 4.66
C GLY A 259 24.22 11.61 4.52
N LEU A 260 23.65 11.59 3.32
CA LEU A 260 22.25 11.95 3.08
C LEU A 260 21.29 10.93 3.71
N MET A 261 21.55 9.63 3.53
CA MET A 261 20.76 8.57 4.15
C MET A 261 20.73 8.71 5.68
N GLU A 262 21.88 9.03 6.30
CA GLU A 262 21.96 9.25 7.74
C GLU A 262 21.13 10.43 8.24
N LYS A 263 21.12 11.55 7.50
CA LYS A 263 20.32 12.74 7.84
C LYS A 263 18.82 12.47 7.81
N HIS A 264 18.36 11.56 6.94
CA HIS A 264 16.95 11.25 6.75
C HIS A 264 16.53 9.93 7.42
N LYS A 265 17.36 9.34 8.30
CA LYS A 265 17.00 8.15 9.07
C LYS A 265 15.73 8.41 9.91
N PRO A 266 14.67 7.62 9.75
CA PRO A 266 13.48 7.75 10.59
C PRO A 266 13.77 7.42 12.06
N ASN A 267 13.26 8.23 12.99
CA ASN A 267 13.40 8.02 14.44
C ASN A 267 12.84 6.66 14.93
N THR A 268 12.00 5.98 14.13
CA THR A 268 11.48 4.64 14.41
C THR A 268 12.56 3.56 14.46
N PHE A 269 13.73 3.76 13.84
CA PHE A 269 14.85 2.82 13.93
C PHE A 269 15.67 2.93 15.24
N GLN A 270 15.48 3.99 16.03
CA GLN A 270 16.14 4.13 17.33
C GLN A 270 15.34 3.50 18.49
N ALA A 271 14.03 3.32 18.34
CA ALA A 271 13.15 2.87 19.43
C ALA A 271 13.20 1.35 19.70
N SER A 272 13.90 0.55 18.88
CA SER A 272 14.00 -0.91 19.06
C SER A 272 15.16 -1.37 19.94
N ASN A 273 16.01 -0.46 20.44
CA ASN A 273 17.14 -0.81 21.31
C ASN A 273 16.90 -0.47 22.80
N SER A 274 15.65 -0.23 23.18
CA SER A 274 15.25 -0.02 24.58
C SER A 274 14.04 -0.88 24.93
N SER A 275 14.25 -2.18 25.06
CA SER A 275 13.41 -3.10 25.84
C SER A 275 14.27 -4.23 26.39
#